data_AF-A0A915BYW7-F1
#
_entry.id   AF-A0A915BYW7-F1
#
_cell.length_a   1.000
_cell.length_b   1.000
_cell.length_c   1.000
_cell.angle_alpha   90.00
_cell.angle_beta   90.00
_cell.angle_gamma   90.00
#
_symmetry.space_group_name_H-M   'P 1'
#
loop_
_entity.id
_entity.type
_entity.pdbx_description
1 polymer ?
#
loop_
_entity_poly.entity_id
_entity_poly.type
_entity_poly.pdbx_seq_one_letter_code
_entity_poly.pdbx_strand_id
1 'polypeptide(L)'
;DEFSFPFPPYDIQVSLMHEIRKCIEGGKVGIFESPTGTGKSLSTICATLTWLECFEREERAQLEKQLRDAEEIGNDEEDDWVAAYKKKFEARRQASGAEEKLQNLRRVDERLKQARSDKNGRKRRYAEDDIDGELPLSNENDGDDDPDKDIALDEEYSSDNELTSQSNEEEPSCTKIFYASRTHSQLQQFASEILKTRFRARIVTVGSRQALCVNDVVRSLKHSHLINEKCDELRQKKNANKRQKADQNHKVSNRVPQCSCPYWRADPI
;
A
#
# COMPACT_ATOMS: atom_id res chain seq x y z
N ASP A 1 -8.27 30.44 -6.85
CA ASP A 1 -9.26 29.41 -6.50
C ASP A 1 -8.82 28.57 -5.31
N GLU A 2 -9.51 28.72 -4.19
CA GLU A 2 -9.16 28.10 -2.90
C GLU A 2 -9.10 26.57 -2.95
N PHE A 3 -10.01 25.92 -3.69
CA PHE A 3 -10.13 24.45 -3.72
C PHE A 3 -9.63 23.80 -5.02
N SER A 4 -8.99 24.58 -5.91
CA SER A 4 -8.43 24.07 -7.18
C SER A 4 -9.44 23.25 -8.01
N PHE A 5 -10.68 23.73 -8.06
CA PHE A 5 -11.76 23.08 -8.80
C PHE A 5 -11.49 23.18 -10.32
N PRO A 6 -11.74 22.12 -11.13
CA PRO A 6 -11.41 22.14 -12.57
C PRO A 6 -12.16 23.18 -13.41
N PHE A 7 -13.27 23.70 -12.90
CA PHE A 7 -14.16 24.66 -13.55
C PHE A 7 -14.59 25.72 -12.53
N PRO A 8 -15.22 26.83 -12.93
CA PRO A 8 -15.86 27.73 -11.98
C PRO A 8 -16.91 26.97 -11.16
N PRO A 9 -16.73 26.81 -9.84
CA PRO A 9 -17.65 26.04 -9.01
C PRO A 9 -18.95 26.82 -8.77
N TYR A 10 -20.07 26.09 -8.64
CA TYR A 10 -21.32 26.69 -8.19
C TYR A 10 -21.27 27.02 -6.69
N ASP A 11 -22.07 27.99 -6.25
CA ASP A 11 -22.11 28.42 -4.84
C ASP A 11 -22.36 27.26 -3.86
N ILE A 12 -23.25 26.33 -4.23
CA ILE A 12 -23.53 25.13 -3.43
C ILE A 12 -22.32 24.20 -3.31
N GLN A 13 -21.49 24.12 -4.35
CA GLN A 13 -20.26 23.33 -4.32
C GLN A 13 -19.22 23.99 -3.43
N VAL A 14 -19.09 25.32 -3.51
CA VAL A 14 -18.20 26.10 -2.64
C VAL A 14 -18.58 25.94 -1.18
N SER A 15 -19.87 26.10 -0.85
CA SER A 15 -20.39 25.89 0.50
C SER A 15 -20.09 24.47 1.02
N LEU A 16 -20.35 23.44 0.22
CA LEU A 16 -20.03 22.06 0.58
C LEU A 16 -18.52 21.87 0.84
N MET A 17 -17.65 22.45 -0.01
CA MET A 17 -16.20 22.31 0.15
C MET A 17 -15.68 22.98 1.44
N HIS A 18 -16.18 24.17 1.77
CA HIS A 18 -15.82 24.85 3.01
C HIS A 18 -16.29 24.08 4.26
N GLU A 19 -17.52 23.58 4.26
CA GLU A 19 -18.04 22.83 5.40
C GLU A 19 -17.31 21.49 5.59
N ILE A 20 -16.93 20.81 4.50
CA ILE A 20 -16.05 19.64 4.56
C ILE A 20 -14.70 20.00 5.19
N ARG A 21 -14.03 21.06 4.69
CA ARG A 21 -12.72 21.50 5.19
C ARG A 21 -12.77 21.83 6.69
N LYS A 22 -13.75 22.63 7.11
CA LYS A 22 -13.96 23.01 8.51
C LYS A 22 -14.20 21.81 9.42
N CYS A 23 -14.94 20.80 8.92
CA CYS A 23 -15.18 19.57 9.67
C CYS A 23 -13.89 18.76 9.89
N ILE A 24 -13.05 18.66 8.85
CA ILE A 24 -11.77 17.95 8.92
C ILE A 24 -10.81 18.67 9.86
N GLU A 25 -10.65 19.99 9.72
CA GLU A 25 -9.80 20.82 10.59
C GLU A 25 -10.26 20.77 12.06
N GLY A 26 -11.57 20.64 12.30
CA GLY A 26 -12.13 20.46 13.63
C GLY A 26 -12.00 19.05 14.21
N GLY A 27 -11.52 18.05 13.44
CA GLY A 27 -11.47 16.65 13.84
C GLY A 27 -12.85 16.04 14.14
N LYS A 28 -13.91 16.54 13.48
CA LYS A 28 -15.31 16.17 13.76
C LYS A 28 -15.85 15.17 12.73
N VAL A 29 -16.95 14.51 13.09
CA VAL A 29 -17.76 13.74 12.14
C VAL A 29 -18.81 14.67 11.53
N GLY A 30 -18.81 14.77 10.20
CA GLY A 30 -19.75 15.59 9.44
C GLY A 30 -20.69 14.75 8.60
N ILE A 31 -21.99 15.09 8.64
CA ILE A 31 -23.01 14.51 7.77
C ILE A 31 -23.43 15.59 6.78
N PHE A 32 -23.14 15.35 5.49
CA PHE A 32 -23.40 16.32 4.42
C PHE A 32 -24.42 15.79 3.43
N GLU A 33 -25.47 16.58 3.20
CA GLU A 33 -26.45 16.35 2.16
C GLU A 33 -26.18 17.29 0.98
N SER A 34 -26.28 16.77 -0.24
CA SER A 34 -26.23 17.57 -1.46
C SER A 34 -27.17 16.95 -2.49
N PRO A 35 -27.95 17.76 -3.24
CA PRO A 35 -28.82 17.24 -4.30
C PRO A 35 -28.04 16.42 -5.34
N THR A 36 -28.67 15.40 -5.91
CA THR A 36 -28.05 14.58 -6.97
C THR A 36 -27.72 15.43 -8.21
N GLY A 37 -26.58 15.17 -8.84
CA GLY A 37 -26.15 15.89 -10.05
C GLY A 37 -25.36 17.19 -9.80
N THR A 38 -25.16 17.58 -8.54
CA THR A 38 -24.41 18.80 -8.17
C THR A 38 -22.89 18.61 -8.09
N GLY A 39 -22.36 17.47 -8.55
CA GLY A 39 -20.90 17.21 -8.51
C GLY A 39 -20.36 16.89 -7.11
N LYS A 40 -21.17 16.29 -6.22
CA LYS A 40 -20.79 15.88 -4.85
C LYS A 40 -19.41 15.20 -4.79
N SER A 41 -19.14 14.27 -5.70
CA SER A 41 -17.87 13.53 -5.76
C SER A 41 -16.70 14.47 -6.00
N LEU A 42 -16.76 15.29 -7.05
CA LEU A 42 -15.72 16.25 -7.41
C LEU A 42 -15.50 17.32 -6.32
N SER A 43 -16.56 17.85 -5.72
CA SER A 43 -16.46 18.78 -4.58
C SER A 43 -15.78 18.12 -3.37
N THR A 44 -16.13 16.87 -3.06
CA THR A 44 -15.49 16.12 -1.97
C THR A 44 -14.00 15.90 -2.26
N ILE A 45 -13.63 15.54 -3.50
CA ILE A 45 -12.23 15.36 -3.94
C ILE A 45 -11.46 16.68 -3.76
N CYS A 46 -11.99 17.77 -4.30
CA CYS A 46 -11.31 19.06 -4.26
C CYS A 46 -11.11 19.57 -2.83
N ALA A 47 -12.14 19.46 -1.98
CA ALA A 47 -12.02 19.84 -0.57
C ALA A 47 -10.97 19.01 0.18
N THR A 48 -11.06 17.67 0.07
CA THR A 48 -10.20 16.76 0.83
C THR A 48 -8.74 16.77 0.36
N LEU A 49 -8.49 16.82 -0.95
CA LEU A 49 -7.13 16.86 -1.49
C LEU A 49 -6.47 18.23 -1.31
N THR A 50 -7.22 19.32 -1.39
CA THR A 50 -6.71 20.65 -1.03
C THR A 50 -6.30 20.68 0.43
N TRP A 51 -7.17 20.18 1.33
CA TRP A 51 -6.84 20.09 2.75
C TRP A 51 -5.58 19.24 2.99
N LEU A 52 -5.47 18.07 2.36
CA LEU A 52 -4.31 17.20 2.54
C LEU A 52 -3.01 17.87 2.08
N GLU A 53 -3.01 18.53 0.92
CA GLU A 53 -1.83 19.24 0.41
C GLU A 53 -1.42 20.41 1.32
N CYS A 54 -2.39 21.13 1.90
CA CYS A 54 -2.12 22.18 2.89
C CYS A 54 -1.60 21.60 4.19
N PHE A 55 -2.24 20.55 4.71
CA PHE A 55 -1.84 19.87 5.93
C PHE A 55 -0.42 19.33 5.85
N GLU A 56 -0.07 18.62 4.77
CA GLU A 56 1.28 18.09 4.56
C GLU A 56 2.33 19.21 4.46
N ARG A 57 1.99 20.33 3.80
CA ARG A 57 2.87 21.48 3.67
C ARG A 57 3.12 22.16 5.01
N GLU A 58 2.07 22.41 5.78
CA GLU A 58 2.13 23.04 7.10
C GLU A 58 2.85 22.16 8.10
N GLU A 59 2.55 20.86 8.14
CA GLU A 59 3.23 19.89 8.98
C GLU A 59 4.73 19.87 8.69
N ARG A 60 5.12 19.79 7.41
CA ARG A 60 6.53 19.80 7.01
C ARG A 60 7.23 21.10 7.43
N ALA A 61 6.60 22.25 7.19
CA ALA A 61 7.15 23.55 7.58
C ALA A 61 7.31 23.69 9.10
N GLN A 62 6.35 23.17 9.87
CA GLN A 62 6.40 23.17 11.33
C GLN A 62 7.52 22.29 11.86
N LEU A 63 7.70 21.09 11.31
CA LEU A 63 8.79 20.18 11.69
C LEU A 63 10.16 20.80 11.39
N GLU A 64 10.33 21.39 10.20
CA GLU A 64 11.56 22.09 9.82
C GLU A 64 11.83 23.30 10.72
N LYS A 65 10.78 24.04 11.11
CA LYS A 65 10.91 25.16 12.03
C LYS A 65 11.37 24.69 13.42
N GLN A 66 10.77 23.63 13.96
CA GLN A 66 11.18 23.06 15.25
C GLN A 66 12.65 22.65 15.27
N LEU A 67 13.17 22.12 14.16
CA LEU A 67 14.58 21.77 14.05
C LEU A 67 15.48 23.02 14.02
N ARG A 68 15.11 24.05 13.23
CA ARG A 68 15.86 25.32 13.18
C ARG A 68 15.89 26.02 14.52
N ASP A 69 14.72 26.16 15.17
CA ASP A 69 14.60 26.78 16.48
C ASP A 69 15.48 26.01 17.51
N ALA A 70 15.57 24.69 17.42
CA ALA A 70 16.43 23.88 18.29
C ALA A 70 17.94 24.04 18.01
N GLU A 71 18.34 24.37 16.77
CA GLU A 71 19.74 24.62 16.40
C GLU A 71 20.23 26.00 16.88
N GLU A 72 19.34 26.99 16.85
CA GLU A 72 19.60 28.38 17.26
C GLU A 72 19.67 28.54 18.80
N ILE A 73 19.02 27.67 19.56
CA ILE A 73 19.07 27.69 21.03
C ILE A 73 20.52 27.52 21.54
N GLY A 74 20.97 28.48 22.34
CA GLY A 74 22.27 28.47 23.02
C GLY A 74 23.41 29.15 22.24
N ASN A 75 23.15 29.77 21.09
CA ASN A 75 24.16 30.57 20.37
C ASN A 75 24.42 31.95 21.02
N ASP A 76 23.51 32.46 21.84
CA ASP A 76 23.56 33.84 22.37
C ASP A 76 24.16 33.95 23.80
N GLU A 77 24.43 32.83 24.48
CA GLU A 77 24.90 32.80 25.88
C GLU A 77 26.41 32.48 25.94
N GLU A 78 27.26 33.49 25.68
CA GLU A 78 28.73 33.36 25.74
C GLU A 78 29.27 33.18 27.17
N ASP A 79 28.56 33.67 28.20
CA ASP A 79 29.06 33.71 29.58
C ASP A 79 28.84 32.40 30.39
N ASP A 80 27.86 31.56 30.04
CA ASP A 80 27.59 30.26 30.69
C ASP A 80 27.41 29.14 29.66
N TRP A 81 28.54 28.70 29.12
CA TRP A 81 28.60 27.66 28.08
C TRP A 81 27.97 26.32 28.52
N VAL A 82 27.95 26.01 29.83
CA VAL A 82 27.37 24.78 30.35
C VAL A 82 25.84 24.85 30.34
N ALA A 83 25.26 25.99 30.72
CA ALA A 83 23.82 26.21 30.64
C ALA A 83 23.33 26.26 29.19
N ALA A 84 24.07 26.94 28.31
CA ALA A 84 23.79 27.00 26.87
C ALA A 84 23.80 25.58 26.25
N TYR A 85 24.80 24.76 26.60
CA TYR A 85 24.89 23.38 26.13
C TYR A 85 23.73 22.51 26.61
N LYS A 86 23.32 22.62 27.89
CA LYS A 86 22.16 21.89 28.43
C LYS A 86 20.87 22.26 27.71
N LYS A 87 20.60 23.56 27.52
CA LYS A 87 19.43 24.05 26.78
C LYS A 87 19.40 23.53 25.36
N LYS A 88 20.53 23.58 24.65
CA LYS A 88 20.68 23.06 23.29
C LYS A 88 20.46 21.55 23.22
N PHE A 89 20.99 20.80 24.19
CA PHE A 89 20.80 19.36 24.28
C PHE A 89 19.34 18.98 24.51
N GLU A 90 18.64 19.68 25.40
CA GLU A 90 17.21 19.48 25.65
C GLU A 90 16.35 19.85 24.44
N ALA A 91 16.64 20.98 23.78
CA ALA A 91 15.98 21.40 22.56
C ALA A 91 16.16 20.37 21.44
N ARG A 92 17.38 19.87 21.23
CA ARG A 92 17.66 18.82 20.24
C ARG A 92 16.97 17.51 20.59
N ARG A 93 16.89 17.14 21.87
CA ARG A 93 16.17 15.95 22.33
C ARG A 93 14.67 16.06 22.04
N GLN A 94 14.08 17.25 22.22
CA GLN A 94 12.68 17.52 21.86
C GLN A 94 12.47 17.54 20.33
N ALA A 95 13.45 18.04 19.58
CA ALA A 95 13.43 18.06 18.11
C ALA A 95 13.71 16.68 17.48
N SER A 96 14.26 15.72 18.22
CA SER A 96 14.56 14.37 17.72
C SER A 96 13.33 13.68 17.11
N GLY A 97 12.15 13.85 17.70
CA GLY A 97 10.91 13.30 17.13
C GLY A 97 10.47 14.02 15.85
N ALA A 98 10.81 15.30 15.69
CA ALA A 98 10.54 16.03 14.46
C ALA A 98 11.50 15.62 13.33
N GLU A 99 12.76 15.38 13.68
CA GLU A 99 13.78 14.86 12.76
C GLU A 99 13.39 13.46 12.23
N GLU A 100 12.96 12.56 13.12
CA GLU A 100 12.48 11.23 12.76
C GLU A 100 11.27 11.30 11.80
N LYS A 101 10.29 12.17 12.09
CA LYS A 101 9.13 12.39 11.19
C LYS A 101 9.55 12.91 9.82
N LEU A 102 10.49 13.85 9.75
CA LEU A 102 11.02 14.34 8.47
C LEU A 102 11.76 13.25 7.71
N GLN A 103 12.52 12.40 8.40
CA GLN A 103 13.19 11.25 7.78
C GLN A 103 12.16 10.25 7.22
N ASN A 104 11.10 9.96 7.98
CA ASN A 104 9.98 9.13 7.52
C ASN A 104 9.32 9.71 6.25
N LEU A 105 9.00 11.01 6.23
CA LEU A 105 8.44 11.67 5.04
C LEU A 105 9.39 11.60 3.83
N ARG A 106 10.70 11.74 4.03
CA ARG A 106 11.71 11.57 2.98
C ARG A 106 11.70 10.16 2.41
N ARG A 107 11.63 9.13 3.27
CA ARG A 107 11.51 7.71 2.84
C ARG A 107 10.24 7.49 2.01
N VAL A 108 9.10 8.10 2.39
CA VAL A 108 7.86 8.03 1.60
C VAL A 108 8.04 8.64 0.20
N ASP A 109 8.67 9.82 0.11
CA ASP A 109 8.90 10.51 -1.17
C ASP A 109 9.87 9.72 -2.08
N GLU A 110 10.93 9.15 -1.52
CA GLU A 110 11.85 8.26 -2.24
C GLU A 110 11.12 7.01 -2.78
N ARG A 111 10.31 6.33 -1.95
CA ARG A 111 9.48 5.22 -2.41
C ARG A 111 8.52 5.64 -3.53
N LEU A 112 7.97 6.86 -3.46
CA LEU A 112 7.11 7.41 -4.52
C LEU A 112 7.88 7.66 -5.82
N LYS A 113 9.09 8.21 -5.74
CA LYS A 113 9.97 8.44 -6.90
C LYS A 113 10.38 7.13 -7.56
N GLN A 114 10.78 6.13 -6.77
CA GLN A 114 11.15 4.81 -7.28
C GLN A 114 9.99 4.16 -8.04
N ALA A 115 8.79 4.12 -7.44
CA ALA A 115 7.60 3.56 -8.07
C ALA A 115 7.17 4.29 -9.35
N ARG A 116 7.51 5.58 -9.50
CA ARG A 116 7.28 6.33 -10.75
C ARG A 116 8.32 5.98 -11.82
N SER A 117 9.58 5.77 -11.44
CA SER A 117 10.67 5.39 -12.35
C SER A 117 10.43 4.01 -12.99
N ASP A 118 9.99 3.02 -12.20
CA ASP A 118 9.78 1.65 -12.65
C ASP A 118 8.69 1.52 -13.75
N LYS A 119 7.75 2.49 -13.82
CA LYS A 119 6.73 2.53 -14.88
C LYS A 119 7.32 2.79 -16.26
N ASN A 120 8.45 3.51 -16.36
CA ASN A 120 9.14 3.72 -17.64
C ASN A 120 9.91 2.48 -18.09
N GLY A 121 10.36 1.62 -17.16
CA GLY A 121 11.04 0.36 -17.48
C GLY A 121 10.11 -0.75 -18.00
N ARG A 122 8.86 -0.80 -17.53
CA ARG A 122 7.89 -1.84 -17.93
C ARG A 122 7.35 -1.72 -19.35
N LYS A 123 7.43 -0.54 -19.99
CA LYS A 123 7.03 -0.37 -21.41
C LYS A 123 7.98 -1.03 -22.42
N ARG A 124 9.15 -1.55 -22.02
CA ARG A 124 10.15 -2.15 -22.93
C ARG A 124 10.10 -3.68 -23.05
N ARG A 125 9.13 -4.40 -22.46
CA ARG A 125 9.08 -5.89 -22.52
C ARG A 125 7.89 -6.50 -23.26
N TYR A 126 7.15 -5.70 -24.03
CA TYR A 126 6.15 -6.20 -24.99
C TYR A 126 6.42 -5.56 -26.36
N ALA A 127 7.56 -5.92 -26.94
CA ALA A 127 7.85 -5.74 -28.35
C ALA A 127 8.63 -7.00 -28.77
N GLU A 128 8.01 -7.76 -29.67
CA GLU A 128 8.50 -8.84 -30.54
C GLU A 128 9.75 -9.62 -30.11
N ASP A 129 9.58 -10.93 -29.94
CA ASP A 129 10.53 -11.95 -30.44
C ASP A 129 9.76 -13.27 -30.64
N ASP A 130 9.20 -13.44 -31.84
CA ASP A 130 9.18 -14.74 -32.52
C ASP A 130 10.63 -14.96 -33.01
N ILE A 131 11.28 -16.06 -32.62
CA ILE A 131 12.28 -16.82 -33.40
C ILE A 131 12.64 -18.09 -32.60
N ASP A 132 12.55 -19.23 -33.30
CA ASP A 132 12.98 -20.57 -32.91
C ASP A 132 14.41 -20.62 -32.34
N GLY A 133 14.67 -21.54 -31.38
CA GLY A 133 16.05 -21.94 -31.06
C GLY A 133 16.27 -22.55 -29.67
N GLU A 134 16.31 -23.88 -29.64
CA GLU A 134 17.15 -24.76 -28.79
C GLU A 134 17.33 -24.47 -27.28
N LEU A 135 16.74 -25.35 -26.46
CA LEU A 135 17.12 -25.59 -25.06
C LEU A 135 18.39 -26.48 -25.00
N PRO A 136 19.44 -26.09 -24.26
CA PRO A 136 20.47 -27.02 -23.83
C PRO A 136 20.02 -27.73 -22.55
N LEU A 137 19.96 -29.06 -22.64
CA LEU A 137 19.89 -30.01 -21.55
C LEU A 137 21.24 -30.12 -20.82
N SER A 138 21.19 -30.18 -19.49
CA SER A 138 22.08 -30.95 -18.61
C SER A 138 21.39 -30.97 -17.23
N ASN A 139 20.79 -32.06 -16.71
CA ASN A 139 21.40 -33.32 -16.22
C ASN A 139 22.61 -32.99 -15.30
N GLU A 140 22.78 -33.44 -14.06
CA GLU A 140 22.46 -34.69 -13.33
C GLU A 140 22.49 -34.35 -11.82
N ASN A 141 21.53 -34.80 -11.00
CA ASN A 141 21.55 -36.03 -10.18
C ASN A 141 22.46 -35.99 -8.95
N ASP A 142 22.12 -36.87 -7.99
CA ASP A 142 22.74 -37.20 -6.71
C ASP A 142 22.18 -36.39 -5.53
N GLY A 143 21.49 -36.97 -4.54
CA GLY A 143 21.43 -38.37 -4.11
C GLY A 143 21.63 -38.37 -2.59
N ASP A 144 20.60 -38.76 -1.83
CA ASP A 144 20.68 -39.70 -0.71
C ASP A 144 19.47 -39.54 0.23
N ASP A 145 18.69 -40.62 0.23
CA ASP A 145 17.69 -40.99 1.21
C ASP A 145 18.35 -41.37 2.54
N ASP A 146 17.76 -40.97 3.67
CA ASP A 146 17.78 -41.82 4.86
C ASP A 146 16.41 -41.74 5.58
N PRO A 147 15.64 -42.83 5.62
CA PRO A 147 14.34 -42.93 6.27
C PRO A 147 14.49 -43.60 7.64
N ASP A 148 14.09 -42.91 8.71
CA ASP A 148 13.38 -43.49 9.86
C ASP A 148 13.47 -42.57 11.07
N LYS A 149 12.32 -42.00 11.44
CA LYS A 149 11.95 -41.84 12.85
C LYS A 149 10.45 -41.70 12.96
N ASP A 150 9.86 -42.80 13.38
CA ASP A 150 8.46 -42.98 13.72
C ASP A 150 8.00 -42.02 14.83
N ILE A 151 6.88 -41.35 14.53
CA ILE A 151 5.63 -41.34 15.30
C ILE A 151 5.78 -41.23 16.83
N ALA A 152 5.62 -40.01 17.33
CA ALA A 152 5.05 -39.75 18.66
C ALA A 152 3.82 -38.85 18.50
N LEU A 153 2.67 -39.36 18.93
CA LEU A 153 1.45 -38.60 19.15
C LEU A 153 1.67 -37.71 20.37
N ASP A 154 1.46 -36.41 20.24
CA ASP A 154 1.05 -35.59 21.38
C ASP A 154 0.04 -34.53 20.94
N GLU A 155 -1.05 -34.51 21.70
CA GLU A 155 -2.11 -33.53 21.68
C GLU A 155 -1.56 -32.18 22.16
N GLU A 156 -1.45 -31.19 21.28
CA GLU A 156 -1.43 -29.79 21.70
C GLU A 156 -2.00 -28.89 20.61
N TYR A 157 -3.16 -28.30 20.94
CA TYR A 157 -3.86 -27.30 20.14
C TYR A 157 -3.08 -25.98 20.21
N SER A 158 -2.06 -25.81 19.35
CA SER A 158 -1.32 -24.56 19.25
C SER A 158 -1.99 -23.62 18.24
N SER A 159 -2.89 -22.79 18.74
CA SER A 159 -3.07 -21.45 18.19
C SER A 159 -1.74 -20.74 18.34
N ASP A 160 -1.03 -20.49 17.24
CA ASP A 160 -0.18 -19.30 17.00
C ASP A 160 0.58 -19.51 15.70
N ASN A 161 0.05 -18.93 14.63
CA ASN A 161 0.79 -18.72 13.39
C ASN A 161 1.67 -17.47 13.57
N GLU A 162 2.68 -17.57 14.44
CA GLU A 162 3.85 -16.70 14.49
C GLU A 162 4.66 -16.95 13.21
N LEU A 163 4.24 -16.29 12.12
CA LEU A 163 5.05 -16.19 10.92
C LEU A 163 6.24 -15.28 11.23
N THR A 164 7.37 -15.94 11.50
CA THR A 164 8.74 -15.56 11.12
C THR A 164 8.99 -14.07 10.99
N SER A 165 9.72 -13.54 11.97
CA SER A 165 10.47 -12.29 12.02
C SER A 165 11.20 -11.95 10.70
N GLN A 166 10.45 -11.43 9.74
CA GLN A 166 10.96 -10.48 8.75
C GLN A 166 11.16 -9.17 9.52
N SER A 167 12.33 -8.57 9.39
CA SER A 167 12.69 -7.27 9.97
C SER A 167 11.50 -6.30 9.98
N ASN A 168 10.95 -6.00 11.16
CA ASN A 168 9.95 -4.96 11.41
C ASN A 168 10.59 -3.58 11.17
N GLU A 169 11.04 -3.28 9.95
CA GLU A 169 11.16 -1.90 9.54
C GLU A 169 9.73 -1.36 9.46
N GLU A 170 9.34 -0.53 10.43
CA GLU A 170 8.04 0.14 10.41
C GLU A 170 7.89 0.86 9.06
N GLU A 171 6.91 0.42 8.28
CA GLU A 171 6.70 0.99 6.95
C GLU A 171 6.42 2.48 7.07
N PRO A 172 7.08 3.31 6.24
CA PRO A 172 7.00 4.73 6.39
C PRO A 172 5.56 5.21 6.17
N SER A 173 4.98 5.76 7.23
CA SER A 173 3.56 6.13 7.27
C SER A 173 3.36 7.60 6.87
N CYS A 174 2.25 7.89 6.21
CA CYS A 174 1.81 9.26 5.92
C CYS A 174 0.31 9.37 6.17
N THR A 175 -0.20 10.61 6.23
CA THR A 175 -1.64 10.87 6.25
C THR A 175 -2.29 10.28 5.00
N LYS A 176 -3.37 9.52 5.18
CA LYS A 176 -4.08 8.82 4.10
C LYS A 176 -5.56 9.18 4.14
N ILE A 177 -6.14 9.41 2.97
CA ILE A 177 -7.59 9.56 2.81
C ILE A 177 -8.17 8.21 2.38
N PHE A 178 -9.10 7.69 3.17
CA PHE A 178 -9.87 6.51 2.81
C PHE A 178 -11.22 6.94 2.24
N TYR A 179 -11.47 6.56 0.99
CA TYR A 179 -12.76 6.79 0.35
C TYR A 179 -13.50 5.47 0.20
N ALA A 180 -14.67 5.38 0.84
CA ALA A 180 -15.56 4.23 0.77
C ALA A 180 -16.79 4.56 -0.07
N SER A 181 -17.18 3.62 -0.93
CA SER A 181 -18.38 3.75 -1.76
C SER A 181 -19.11 2.42 -1.87
N ARG A 182 -20.38 2.44 -2.27
CA ARG A 182 -21.25 1.25 -2.29
C ARG A 182 -20.88 0.28 -3.40
N THR A 183 -20.42 0.78 -4.55
CA THR A 183 -20.10 -0.07 -5.71
C THR A 183 -18.70 0.21 -6.27
N HIS A 184 -18.09 -0.81 -6.88
CA HIS A 184 -16.79 -0.66 -7.55
C HIS A 184 -16.87 0.28 -8.77
N SER A 185 -18.01 0.34 -9.46
CA SER A 185 -18.23 1.30 -10.54
C SER A 185 -18.18 2.75 -10.06
N GLN A 186 -18.71 3.04 -8.87
CA GLN A 186 -18.60 4.37 -8.24
C GLN A 186 -17.13 4.70 -7.90
N LEU A 187 -16.35 3.73 -7.44
CA LEU A 187 -14.92 3.92 -7.19
C LEU A 187 -14.12 4.20 -8.46
N GLN A 188 -14.44 3.53 -9.57
CA GLN A 188 -13.82 3.80 -10.87
C GLN A 188 -14.16 5.19 -11.42
N GLN A 189 -15.42 5.60 -11.26
CA GLN A 189 -15.86 6.96 -11.60
C GLN A 189 -15.12 8.00 -10.76
N PHE A 190 -15.04 7.78 -9.44
CA PHE A 190 -14.31 8.64 -8.51
C PHE A 190 -12.82 8.75 -8.88
N ALA A 191 -12.16 7.62 -9.19
CA ALA A 191 -10.77 7.62 -9.63
C ALA A 191 -10.58 8.41 -10.94
N SER A 192 -11.54 8.28 -11.88
CA SER A 192 -11.53 9.04 -13.13
C SER A 192 -11.76 10.54 -12.91
N GLU A 193 -12.54 10.92 -11.90
CA GLU A 193 -12.74 12.32 -11.50
C GLU A 193 -11.49 12.93 -10.89
N ILE A 194 -10.74 12.20 -10.05
CA ILE A 194 -9.47 12.69 -9.50
C ILE A 194 -8.50 13.03 -10.63
N LEU A 195 -8.43 12.22 -11.68
CA LEU A 195 -7.57 12.46 -12.84
C LEU A 195 -7.93 13.74 -13.62
N LYS A 196 -9.15 14.28 -13.47
CA LYS A 196 -9.56 15.55 -14.07
C LYS A 196 -9.06 16.76 -13.29
N THR A 197 -8.62 16.56 -12.05
CA THR A 197 -8.11 17.64 -11.19
C THR A 197 -6.61 17.83 -11.38
N ARG A 198 -6.06 18.94 -10.87
CA ARG A 198 -4.60 19.13 -10.81
C ARG A 198 -3.90 18.16 -9.85
N PHE A 199 -4.66 17.50 -8.97
CA PHE A 199 -4.10 16.66 -7.92
C PHE A 199 -3.56 15.37 -8.52
N ARG A 200 -2.24 15.18 -8.43
CA ARG A 200 -1.54 13.95 -8.86
C ARG A 200 -1.39 12.95 -7.72
N ALA A 201 -2.49 12.70 -7.01
CA ALA A 201 -2.52 11.79 -5.87
C ALA A 201 -2.27 10.34 -6.31
N ARG A 202 -1.57 9.57 -5.49
CA ARG A 202 -1.46 8.11 -5.66
C ARG A 202 -2.76 7.49 -5.17
N ILE A 203 -3.47 6.80 -6.06
CA ILE A 203 -4.73 6.12 -5.74
C ILE A 203 -4.48 4.62 -5.74
N VAL A 204 -4.97 3.94 -4.70
CA VAL A 204 -5.01 2.49 -4.62
C VAL A 204 -6.47 2.07 -4.47
N THR A 205 -6.97 1.29 -5.43
CA THR A 205 -8.32 0.73 -5.37
C THR A 205 -8.28 -0.65 -4.75
N VAL A 206 -8.97 -0.83 -3.64
CA VAL A 206 -9.16 -2.14 -3.00
C VAL A 206 -10.49 -2.72 -3.49
N GLY A 207 -10.50 -4.01 -3.84
CA GLY A 207 -11.66 -4.69 -4.38
C GLY A 207 -11.64 -6.19 -4.09
N SER A 208 -12.75 -6.87 -4.41
CA SER A 208 -12.85 -8.32 -4.23
C SER A 208 -11.86 -9.07 -5.13
N ARG A 209 -11.44 -10.27 -4.71
CA ARG A 209 -10.60 -11.14 -5.55
C ARG A 209 -11.27 -11.46 -6.89
N GLN A 210 -12.60 -11.54 -6.93
CA GLN A 210 -13.35 -11.72 -8.17
C GLN A 210 -13.13 -10.58 -9.18
N ALA A 211 -12.96 -9.35 -8.71
CA ALA A 211 -12.75 -8.19 -9.57
C ALA A 211 -11.27 -7.97 -9.95
N LEU A 212 -10.33 -8.31 -9.06
CA LEU A 212 -8.90 -7.95 -9.20
C LEU A 212 -7.96 -9.13 -9.45
N CYS A 213 -8.44 -10.38 -9.48
CA CYS A 213 -7.58 -11.54 -9.70
C CYS A 213 -7.06 -11.60 -11.15
N VAL A 214 -5.73 -11.61 -11.28
CA VAL A 214 -5.02 -11.72 -12.57
C VAL A 214 -4.90 -13.18 -13.02
N ASN A 215 -4.98 -14.14 -12.10
CA ASN A 215 -4.88 -15.55 -12.44
C ASN A 215 -6.15 -16.04 -13.13
N ASP A 216 -6.07 -16.31 -14.42
CA ASP A 216 -7.19 -16.75 -15.25
C ASP A 216 -7.83 -18.05 -14.74
N VAL A 217 -7.04 -18.99 -14.20
CA VAL A 217 -7.54 -20.26 -13.65
C VAL A 217 -8.48 -19.99 -12.47
N VAL A 218 -8.05 -19.11 -11.56
CA VAL A 218 -8.85 -18.74 -10.38
C VAL A 218 -10.04 -17.88 -10.81
N ARG A 219 -9.85 -16.95 -11.74
CA ARG A 219 -10.93 -16.06 -12.24
C ARG A 219 -12.01 -16.81 -13.03
N SER A 220 -11.68 -17.97 -13.62
CA SER A 220 -12.65 -18.79 -14.35
C SER A 220 -13.76 -19.36 -13.44
N LEU A 221 -13.51 -19.43 -12.13
CA LEU A 221 -14.49 -19.86 -11.15
C LEU A 221 -15.59 -18.79 -11.04
N LYS A 222 -16.84 -19.15 -11.39
CA LYS A 222 -17.96 -18.18 -11.45
C LYS A 222 -18.38 -17.63 -10.09
N HIS A 223 -18.10 -18.34 -9.00
CA HIS A 223 -18.55 -17.97 -7.66
C HIS A 223 -17.42 -17.39 -6.80
N SER A 224 -17.72 -16.30 -6.08
CA SER A 224 -16.78 -15.58 -5.21
C SER A 224 -16.15 -16.47 -4.12
N HIS A 225 -16.91 -17.39 -3.53
CA HIS A 225 -16.39 -18.32 -2.51
C HIS A 225 -15.34 -19.26 -3.11
N LEU A 226 -15.60 -19.86 -4.27
CA LEU A 226 -14.64 -20.73 -4.97
C LEU A 226 -13.36 -19.99 -5.35
N ILE A 227 -13.48 -18.73 -5.78
CA ILE A 227 -12.33 -17.86 -6.07
C ILE A 227 -11.48 -17.68 -4.82
N ASN A 228 -12.10 -17.41 -3.68
CA ASN A 228 -11.40 -17.20 -2.40
C ASN A 228 -10.70 -18.49 -1.95
N GLU A 229 -11.43 -19.60 -1.88
CA GLU A 229 -10.89 -20.91 -1.49
C GLU A 229 -9.73 -21.30 -2.40
N LYS A 230 -9.90 -21.20 -3.72
CA LYS A 230 -8.83 -21.56 -4.65
C LYS A 230 -7.62 -20.65 -4.54
N CYS A 231 -7.84 -19.36 -4.29
CA CYS A 231 -6.76 -18.41 -4.07
C CYS A 231 -5.98 -18.76 -2.79
N ASP A 232 -6.69 -19.08 -1.72
CA ASP A 232 -6.07 -19.42 -0.43
C ASP A 232 -5.34 -20.78 -0.51
N GLU A 233 -5.88 -21.79 -1.22
CA GLU A 233 -5.18 -23.04 -1.55
C GLU A 233 -3.84 -22.81 -2.26
N LEU A 234 -3.83 -21.89 -3.23
CA LEU A 234 -2.62 -21.57 -4.00
C LEU A 234 -1.60 -20.72 -3.22
N ARG A 235 -2.03 -20.10 -2.10
CA ARG A 235 -1.19 -19.30 -1.20
C ARG A 235 -0.58 -20.13 -0.07
N GLN A 236 -1.30 -21.12 0.46
CA GLN A 236 -0.91 -21.88 1.66
C GLN A 236 0.20 -22.95 1.44
N LYS A 237 0.86 -22.98 0.28
CA LYS A 237 1.83 -24.04 -0.07
C LYS A 237 3.23 -23.84 0.48
N LYS A 238 3.35 -23.43 1.75
CA LYS A 238 4.56 -23.77 2.50
C LYS A 238 4.53 -25.20 3.04
N ASN A 239 3.35 -25.85 3.24
CA ASN A 239 3.28 -27.13 3.97
C ASN A 239 2.44 -28.26 3.34
N ALA A 240 2.22 -28.31 2.03
CA ALA A 240 1.38 -29.35 1.40
C ALA A 240 2.19 -30.43 0.64
N ASN A 241 3.19 -31.01 1.29
CA ASN A 241 3.74 -32.32 0.90
C ASN A 241 3.10 -33.42 1.74
N LYS A 242 1.82 -33.74 1.51
CA LYS A 242 1.26 -35.08 1.80
C LYS A 242 -0.19 -35.20 1.31
N ARG A 243 -0.47 -36.38 0.75
CA ARG A 243 -1.77 -36.97 0.36
C ARG A 243 -2.22 -36.75 -1.09
N GLN A 244 -1.61 -37.53 -1.99
CA GLN A 244 -2.41 -38.24 -2.99
C GLN A 244 -2.33 -39.73 -2.65
N LYS A 245 -3.46 -40.32 -2.21
CA LYS A 245 -3.65 -41.76 -2.25
C LYS A 245 -3.89 -42.12 -3.72
N ALA A 246 -3.07 -43.04 -4.23
CA ALA A 246 -3.23 -43.62 -5.54
C ALA A 246 -4.56 -44.41 -5.59
N ASP A 247 -5.50 -43.96 -6.40
CA ASP A 247 -6.46 -44.87 -7.04
C ASP A 247 -5.89 -45.19 -8.42
N GLN A 248 -5.62 -46.47 -8.63
CA GLN A 248 -5.08 -46.98 -9.88
C GLN A 248 -6.14 -46.87 -10.98
N ASN A 249 -5.63 -46.70 -12.20
CA ASN A 249 -6.31 -46.84 -13.48
C ASN A 249 -7.08 -45.61 -14.01
N HIS A 250 -6.32 -44.62 -14.51
CA HIS A 250 -6.54 -44.02 -15.83
C HIS A 250 -5.32 -43.18 -16.25
N LYS A 251 -4.76 -43.43 -17.44
CA LYS A 251 -3.70 -42.62 -18.05
C LYS A 251 -4.23 -41.21 -18.33
N VAL A 252 -3.86 -40.24 -17.50
CA VAL A 252 -4.07 -38.81 -17.77
C VAL A 252 -2.73 -38.11 -17.74
N SER A 253 -2.47 -37.34 -18.79
CA SER A 253 -1.31 -36.49 -19.07
C SER A 253 -0.66 -35.89 -17.81
N ASN A 254 0.62 -36.17 -17.62
CA ASN A 254 1.48 -35.57 -16.59
C ASN A 254 1.70 -34.09 -16.90
N ARG A 255 0.81 -33.22 -16.43
CA ARG A 255 1.13 -31.82 -16.12
C ARG A 255 1.01 -31.66 -14.62
N VAL A 256 2.14 -31.61 -13.92
CA VAL A 256 2.19 -31.24 -12.50
C VAL A 256 1.53 -29.87 -12.38
N PRO A 257 0.37 -29.72 -11.70
CA PRO A 257 -0.21 -28.40 -11.51
C PRO A 257 0.80 -27.61 -10.68
N GLN A 258 1.24 -26.48 -11.19
CA GLN A 258 2.20 -25.64 -10.48
C GLN A 258 1.64 -25.34 -9.09
N CYS A 259 2.44 -25.73 -8.11
CA CYS A 259 2.26 -25.60 -6.68
C CYS A 259 1.58 -24.28 -6.26
N SER A 260 2.22 -23.19 -6.64
CA SER A 260 1.98 -21.84 -6.15
C SER A 260 1.25 -21.00 -7.20
N CYS A 261 0.49 -20.00 -6.75
CA CYS A 261 0.00 -18.99 -7.69
C CYS A 261 1.21 -18.25 -8.29
N PRO A 262 1.41 -18.25 -9.62
CA PRO A 262 2.55 -17.57 -10.25
C PRO A 262 2.51 -16.04 -10.09
N TYR A 263 1.35 -15.50 -9.70
CA TYR A 263 1.14 -14.08 -9.46
C TYR A 263 1.19 -13.70 -7.97
N TRP A 264 1.38 -14.68 -7.07
CA TRP A 264 1.56 -14.39 -5.66
C TRP A 264 2.99 -13.95 -5.40
N ARG A 265 3.16 -12.70 -4.94
CA ARG A 265 4.39 -12.19 -4.36
C ARG A 265 4.16 -12.02 -2.87
N ALA A 266 5.05 -12.55 -2.05
CA ALA A 266 4.99 -12.36 -0.59
C ALA A 266 5.31 -10.90 -0.20
N ASP A 267 5.96 -10.15 -1.09
CA ASP A 267 6.33 -8.76 -0.85
C ASP A 267 5.16 -7.82 -1.21
N PRO A 268 4.63 -7.04 -0.24
CA PRO A 268 3.76 -5.92 -0.54
C PRO A 268 4.55 -4.83 -1.29
N ILE A 269 3.93 -4.22 -2.29
CA ILE A 269 4.43 -3.02 -2.99
C ILE A 269 4.13 -1.77 -2.15
#